data_AF-A0A2E7M867-F1
#
_entry.id   AF-A0A2E7M867-F1
#
_cell.length_a   1.000
_cell.length_b   1.000
_cell.length_c   1.000
_cell.angle_alpha   90.00
_cell.angle_beta   90.00
_cell.angle_gamma   90.00
#
_symmetry.space_group_name_H-M   'P 1'
#
loop_
_entity.id
_entity.type
_entity.pdbx_description
1 polymer ?
#
loop_
_entity_poly.entity_id
_entity_poly.type
_entity_poly.pdbx_seq_one_letter_code
_entity_poly.pdbx_strand_id
1 'polypeptide(L)'
;MIPRSIALFCLPLLALLVGCDASPSTEPLDEDDGPPVFSVDLLITDEYDGNPRELSVSLFSSLPPMGPPNYSLFAMEAPELVAGEAFEIELYDGLPEDGSYHVYAVVYDVAGGTWVPTEGVDLVGETDPLLFDGSTVEVGPVDMNYR
;
A
#
# COMPACT_ATOMS: atom_id res chain seq x y z
N MET A 1 -40.52 -36.56 -17.69
CA MET A 1 -41.93 -36.10 -17.72
C MET A 1 -41.92 -34.67 -17.21
N ILE A 2 -42.26 -33.70 -18.06
CA ILE A 2 -42.16 -32.24 -17.82
C ILE A 2 -43.53 -31.73 -17.33
N PRO A 3 -43.55 -30.83 -16.35
CA PRO A 3 -44.32 -29.58 -16.48
C PRO A 3 -43.45 -28.38 -15.98
N ARG A 4 -43.11 -27.37 -16.80
CA ARG A 4 -43.91 -26.19 -17.19
C ARG A 4 -44.83 -25.63 -16.10
N SER A 5 -44.41 -24.51 -15.50
CA SER A 5 -45.31 -23.40 -15.12
C SER A 5 -44.54 -22.08 -15.05
N ILE A 6 -45.02 -21.13 -15.85
CA ILE A 6 -44.61 -19.73 -15.98
C ILE A 6 -45.50 -18.92 -15.03
N ALA A 7 -44.92 -17.98 -14.27
CA ALA A 7 -45.67 -16.89 -13.66
C ALA A 7 -44.88 -15.59 -13.80
N LEU A 8 -45.25 -14.87 -14.85
CA LEU A 8 -44.89 -13.49 -15.16
C LEU A 8 -45.64 -12.60 -14.16
N PHE A 9 -44.93 -11.84 -13.32
CA PHE A 9 -45.53 -10.76 -12.54
C PHE A 9 -44.88 -9.44 -12.96
N CYS A 10 -45.66 -8.70 -13.74
CA CYS A 10 -45.39 -7.35 -14.19
C CYS A 10 -45.84 -6.40 -13.07
N LEU A 11 -44.92 -5.58 -12.53
CA LEU A 11 -45.22 -4.53 -11.58
C LEU A 11 -44.96 -3.17 -12.24
N PRO A 12 -45.96 -2.29 -12.36
CA PRO A 12 -45.76 -0.93 -12.81
C PRO A 12 -45.38 -0.07 -11.59
N LEU A 13 -44.16 0.50 -11.58
CA LEU A 13 -43.81 1.52 -10.60
C LEU A 13 -43.93 2.91 -11.25
N LEU A 14 -44.98 3.59 -10.83
CA LEU A 14 -45.42 4.93 -11.24
C LEU A 14 -44.50 6.01 -10.63
N ALA A 15 -44.21 7.02 -11.44
CA ALA A 15 -43.37 8.18 -11.17
C ALA A 15 -43.89 9.11 -10.06
N LEU A 16 -42.98 9.83 -9.39
CA LEU A 16 -43.19 11.23 -8.98
C LEU A 16 -41.88 11.95 -8.61
N LEU A 17 -41.83 13.21 -9.07
CA LEU A 17 -40.78 14.22 -9.00
C LEU A 17 -40.25 14.53 -7.59
N VAL A 18 -38.97 14.93 -7.49
CA VAL A 18 -38.54 16.27 -7.02
C VAL A 18 -37.17 16.56 -7.62
N GLY A 19 -37.07 17.65 -8.39
CA GLY A 19 -35.79 18.23 -8.79
C GLY A 19 -35.14 18.91 -7.58
N CYS A 20 -33.90 18.53 -7.28
CA CYS A 20 -32.97 19.37 -6.57
C CYS A 20 -31.78 19.55 -7.51
N ASP A 21 -31.74 20.66 -8.23
CA ASP A 21 -30.57 21.12 -8.95
C ASP A 21 -29.55 21.62 -7.92
N ALA A 22 -28.99 20.67 -7.16
CA ALA A 22 -27.78 20.91 -6.40
C ALA A 22 -26.66 20.62 -7.38
N SER A 23 -26.34 21.60 -8.21
CA SER A 23 -25.08 21.60 -8.95
C SER A 23 -23.96 21.37 -7.91
N PRO A 24 -23.29 20.20 -7.89
CA PRO A 24 -22.17 20.03 -6.99
C PRO A 24 -21.07 20.95 -7.52
N SER A 25 -20.86 22.07 -6.82
CA SER A 25 -19.67 22.88 -7.06
C SER A 25 -18.49 22.00 -6.68
N THR A 26 -17.95 21.34 -7.70
CA THR A 26 -16.70 20.58 -7.62
C THR A 26 -15.60 21.63 -7.73
N GLU A 27 -15.47 22.44 -6.68
CA GLU A 27 -14.21 23.16 -6.53
C GLU A 27 -13.20 22.08 -6.15
N PRO A 28 -12.15 21.85 -6.97
CA PRO A 28 -11.09 20.96 -6.56
C PRO A 28 -10.55 21.55 -5.25
N LEU A 29 -10.61 20.75 -4.19
CA LEU A 29 -9.86 21.06 -3.00
C LEU A 29 -8.40 20.88 -3.44
N ASP A 30 -7.74 22.00 -3.73
CA ASP A 30 -6.29 22.06 -3.77
C ASP A 30 -5.81 21.85 -2.33
N GLU A 31 -5.83 20.59 -1.88
CA GLU A 31 -5.14 20.16 -0.66
C GLU A 31 -3.65 20.22 -0.99
N ASP A 32 -3.10 21.43 -0.82
CA ASP A 32 -1.66 21.68 -0.79
C ASP A 32 -1.13 21.08 0.52
N ASP A 33 -0.99 19.75 0.55
CA ASP A 33 -0.46 18.99 1.69
C ASP A 33 1.04 19.24 1.94
N GLY A 34 1.64 20.16 1.18
CA GLY A 34 3.06 20.47 1.22
C GLY A 34 3.90 19.34 0.62
N PRO A 35 5.23 19.45 0.70
CA PRO A 35 6.11 18.36 0.27
C PRO A 35 6.00 17.15 1.22
N PRO A 36 6.26 15.93 0.74
CA PRO A 36 6.31 14.76 1.59
C PRO A 36 7.43 14.90 2.64
N VAL A 37 7.18 14.35 3.83
CA VAL A 37 8.16 14.26 4.91
C VAL A 37 8.99 12.98 4.81
N PHE A 38 8.52 11.98 4.07
CA PHE A 38 9.25 10.75 3.77
C PHE A 38 8.97 10.28 2.36
N SER A 39 10.01 9.87 1.64
CA SER A 39 9.90 9.26 0.32
C SER A 39 10.84 8.06 0.16
N VAL A 40 10.37 7.01 -0.49
CA VAL A 40 11.15 5.82 -0.83
C VAL A 40 10.69 5.24 -2.16
N ASP A 41 11.65 4.81 -2.98
CA ASP A 41 11.40 4.10 -4.24
C ASP A 41 11.71 2.62 -4.04
N LEU A 42 10.70 1.77 -4.06
CA LEU A 42 10.90 0.32 -3.96
C LEU A 42 11.17 -0.26 -5.35
N LEU A 43 12.42 -0.65 -5.63
CA LEU A 43 12.80 -1.21 -6.92
C LEU A 43 12.43 -2.70 -6.96
N ILE A 44 11.38 -3.04 -7.69
CA ILE A 44 10.91 -4.42 -7.83
C ILE A 44 11.86 -5.19 -8.76
N THR A 45 12.40 -6.32 -8.28
CA THR A 45 13.29 -7.16 -9.09
C THR A 45 12.67 -7.55 -10.44
N ASP A 46 13.50 -7.62 -11.49
CA ASP A 46 13.12 -8.08 -12.83
C ASP A 46 12.62 -9.54 -12.83
N GLU A 47 12.94 -10.30 -11.78
CA GLU A 47 12.51 -11.70 -11.59
C GLU A 47 11.11 -11.82 -11.01
N TYR A 48 10.44 -10.70 -10.69
CA TYR A 48 9.15 -10.72 -10.02
C TYR A 48 8.03 -11.28 -10.92
N ASP A 49 7.43 -12.38 -10.48
CA ASP A 49 6.28 -13.03 -11.14
C ASP A 49 5.11 -13.32 -10.18
N GLY A 50 5.14 -12.69 -9.00
CA GLY A 50 4.23 -12.94 -7.89
C GLY A 50 2.81 -12.39 -8.06
N ASN A 51 1.95 -12.75 -7.12
CA ASN A 51 0.61 -12.23 -6.93
C ASN A 51 0.53 -11.60 -5.52
N PRO A 52 0.79 -10.29 -5.41
CA PRO A 52 1.00 -9.65 -4.12
C PRO A 52 -0.34 -9.58 -3.37
N ARG A 53 -0.31 -9.98 -2.11
CA ARG A 53 -1.43 -9.83 -1.18
C ARG A 53 -1.35 -8.49 -0.44
N GLU A 54 -0.15 -8.08 -0.03
CA GLU A 54 0.05 -6.89 0.78
C GLU A 54 1.47 -6.34 0.56
N LEU A 55 1.60 -5.02 0.48
CA LEU A 55 2.86 -4.31 0.64
C LEU A 55 2.83 -3.58 1.99
N SER A 56 3.85 -3.81 2.82
CA SER A 56 4.03 -3.13 4.10
C SER A 56 5.41 -2.48 4.16
N VAL A 57 5.46 -1.24 4.64
CA VAL A 57 6.71 -0.53 4.97
C VAL A 57 6.69 -0.18 6.45
N SER A 58 7.72 -0.62 7.15
CA SER A 58 7.87 -0.46 8.59
C SER A 58 9.26 0.01 8.98
N LEU A 59 9.38 0.55 10.19
CA LEU A 59 10.66 0.92 10.81
C LEU A 59 11.03 -0.06 11.91
N PHE A 60 12.29 -0.50 11.91
CA PHE A 60 12.87 -1.34 12.96
C PHE A 60 14.14 -0.71 13.52
N SER A 61 14.34 -0.80 14.83
CA SER A 61 15.58 -0.34 15.48
C SER A 61 16.77 -1.27 15.28
N SER A 62 16.57 -2.46 14.70
CA SER A 62 17.62 -3.43 14.42
C SER A 62 17.17 -4.46 13.38
N LEU A 63 18.12 -4.89 12.54
CA LEU A 63 17.96 -6.04 11.63
C LEU A 63 18.90 -7.20 12.03
N PRO A 64 18.47 -8.48 11.93
CA PRO A 64 17.14 -8.91 11.50
C PRO A 64 16.05 -8.49 12.51
N PRO A 65 14.79 -8.32 12.06
CA PRO A 65 13.70 -7.90 12.94
C PRO A 65 13.54 -8.82 14.16
N MET A 66 13.49 -8.24 15.35
CA MET A 66 13.27 -8.95 16.62
C MET A 66 11.92 -8.55 17.23
N GLY A 67 10.83 -9.06 16.65
CA GLY A 67 9.47 -8.80 17.13
C GLY A 67 8.68 -7.84 16.21
N PRO A 68 7.66 -7.15 16.74
CA PRO A 68 6.87 -6.19 15.94
C PRO A 68 7.70 -4.97 15.54
N PRO A 69 7.29 -4.23 14.50
CA PRO A 69 7.95 -2.99 14.10
C PRO A 69 7.85 -1.93 15.20
N ASN A 70 8.83 -1.02 15.22
CA ASN A 70 8.77 0.18 16.04
C ASN A 70 7.67 1.12 15.53
N TYR A 71 7.56 1.24 14.20
CA TYR A 71 6.55 2.04 13.51
C TYR A 71 6.08 1.32 12.24
N SER A 72 4.78 1.38 11.96
CA SER A 72 4.19 0.97 10.68
C SER A 72 3.92 2.25 9.89
N LEU A 73 4.59 2.42 8.76
CA LEU A 73 4.51 3.66 7.99
C LEU A 73 3.45 3.57 6.89
N PHE A 74 3.41 2.45 6.19
CA PHE A 74 2.55 2.27 5.03
C PHE A 74 2.08 0.82 4.94
N ALA A 75 0.84 0.63 4.52
CA ALA A 75 0.30 -0.67 4.17
C ALA A 75 -0.71 -0.52 3.03
N MET A 76 -0.60 -1.39 2.04
CA MET A 76 -1.51 -1.45 0.89
C MET A 76 -1.88 -2.90 0.60
N GLU A 77 -3.18 -3.18 0.51
CA GLU A 77 -3.68 -4.48 0.08
C GLU A 77 -3.60 -4.60 -1.44
N ALA A 78 -3.14 -5.77 -1.91
CA ALA A 78 -3.05 -6.16 -3.32
C ALA A 78 -2.47 -5.08 -4.25
N PRO A 79 -1.23 -4.59 -3.99
CA PRO A 79 -0.61 -3.57 -4.83
C PRO A 79 -0.41 -4.06 -6.27
N GLU A 80 -0.57 -3.18 -7.25
CA GLU A 80 -0.18 -3.48 -8.63
C GLU A 80 1.32 -3.23 -8.79
N LEU A 81 2.11 -4.31 -8.88
CA LEU A 81 3.57 -4.25 -9.01
C LEU A 81 4.01 -4.74 -10.39
N VAL A 82 4.98 -4.05 -10.97
CA VAL A 82 5.57 -4.38 -12.28
C VAL A 82 7.05 -4.72 -12.07
N ALA A 83 7.48 -5.87 -12.60
CA ALA A 83 8.88 -6.29 -12.52
C ALA A 83 9.82 -5.28 -13.18
N GLY A 84 10.92 -4.95 -12.51
CA GLY A 84 11.92 -3.98 -12.99
C GLY A 84 11.53 -2.51 -12.81
N GLU A 85 10.33 -2.23 -12.27
CA GLU A 85 9.87 -0.85 -12.04
C GLU A 85 9.98 -0.45 -10.57
N ALA A 86 10.05 0.87 -10.35
CA ALA A 86 10.01 1.47 -9.02
C ALA A 86 8.56 1.65 -8.57
N PHE A 87 8.26 1.30 -7.32
CA PHE A 87 7.02 1.65 -6.64
C PHE A 87 7.30 2.76 -5.62
N GLU A 88 6.86 3.98 -5.95
CA GLU A 88 7.07 5.18 -5.15
C GLU A 88 6.10 5.23 -3.97
N ILE A 89 6.62 5.53 -2.77
CA ILE A 89 5.83 5.76 -1.56
C ILE A 89 6.22 7.11 -0.99
N GLU A 90 5.22 7.97 -0.83
CA GLU A 90 5.33 9.27 -0.18
C GLU A 90 4.43 9.32 1.05
N LEU A 91 4.94 9.87 2.15
CA LEU A 91 4.19 10.14 3.37
C LEU A 91 4.32 11.61 3.74
N TYR A 92 3.20 12.21 4.15
CA TYR A 92 3.10 13.62 4.51
C TYR A 92 3.11 13.86 6.02
N ASP A 93 2.93 12.79 6.82
CA ASP A 93 3.02 12.81 8.28
C ASP A 93 3.43 11.43 8.86
N GLY A 94 3.30 11.27 10.19
CA GLY A 94 3.40 9.96 10.85
C GLY A 94 4.80 9.42 11.12
N LEU A 95 5.85 10.23 10.90
CA LEU A 95 7.23 9.84 11.19
C LEU A 95 7.59 9.97 12.67
N PRO A 96 8.54 9.16 13.17
CA PRO A 96 9.11 9.37 14.50
C PRO A 96 9.83 10.72 14.59
N GLU A 97 9.70 11.40 15.74
CA GLU A 97 10.37 12.67 16.00
C GLU A 97 11.88 12.51 16.13
N ASP A 98 12.34 11.39 16.69
CA ASP A 98 13.75 11.06 16.81
C ASP A 98 14.04 9.55 16.73
N GLY A 99 15.29 9.23 16.42
CA GLY A 99 15.85 7.89 16.54
C GLY A 99 16.60 7.43 15.29
N SER A 100 17.18 6.23 15.38
CA SER A 100 17.83 5.59 14.26
C SER A 100 17.11 4.28 13.93
N TYR A 101 16.58 4.19 12.71
CA TYR A 101 15.74 3.06 12.29
C TYR A 101 16.09 2.61 10.88
N HIS A 102 15.95 1.31 10.64
CA HIS A 102 15.98 0.72 9.31
C HIS A 102 14.60 0.78 8.68
N VAL A 103 14.52 1.16 7.41
CA VAL A 103 13.34 0.89 6.61
C VAL A 103 13.34 -0.58 6.24
N TYR A 104 12.21 -1.23 6.46
CA TYR A 104 12.01 -2.64 6.13
C TYR A 104 10.68 -2.76 5.37
N ALA A 105 10.78 -2.99 4.08
CA ALA A 105 9.66 -3.15 3.17
C ALA A 105 9.47 -4.63 2.84
N VAL A 106 8.22 -5.10 2.84
CA VAL A 106 7.87 -6.47 2.47
C VAL A 106 6.69 -6.46 1.52
N VAL A 107 6.85 -7.13 0.39
CA VAL A 107 5.72 -7.55 -0.45
C VAL A 107 5.40 -8.98 -0.09
N TYR A 108 4.28 -9.17 0.60
CA TYR A 108 3.77 -10.49 0.91
C TYR A 108 2.96 -11.04 -0.26
N ASP A 109 3.38 -12.16 -0.81
CA ASP A 109 2.63 -12.91 -1.82
C ASP A 109 1.45 -13.66 -1.17
N VAL A 110 0.42 -13.97 -1.95
CA VAL A 110 -0.67 -14.87 -1.51
C VAL A 110 -0.17 -16.26 -1.09
N ALA A 111 0.93 -16.75 -1.67
CA ALA A 111 1.58 -18.01 -1.33
C ALA A 111 2.60 -17.86 -0.19
N GLY A 112 2.92 -16.63 0.20
CA GLY A 112 3.96 -16.31 1.18
C GLY A 112 3.48 -16.25 2.61
N GLY A 113 4.28 -15.61 3.45
CA GLY A 113 4.02 -15.44 4.87
C GLY A 113 2.94 -14.41 5.15
N THR A 114 2.41 -14.39 6.38
CA THR A 114 1.43 -13.37 6.82
C THR A 114 2.07 -12.26 7.64
N TRP A 115 3.08 -12.58 8.43
CA TRP A 115 3.76 -11.64 9.35
C TRP A 115 5.27 -11.74 9.29
N VAL A 116 5.77 -12.85 8.75
CA VAL A 116 7.18 -13.14 8.58
C VAL A 116 7.33 -13.55 7.13
N PRO A 117 8.16 -12.86 6.33
CA PRO A 117 8.34 -13.21 4.94
C PRO A 117 8.87 -14.64 4.80
N THR A 118 8.35 -15.35 3.81
CA THR A 118 8.76 -16.70 3.43
C THR A 118 9.88 -16.60 2.40
N GLU A 119 10.99 -17.28 2.68
CA GLU A 119 12.15 -17.33 1.80
C GLU A 119 11.78 -17.88 0.41
N GLY A 120 12.23 -17.19 -0.64
CA GLY A 120 11.98 -17.51 -2.05
C GLY A 120 10.56 -17.21 -2.54
N VAL A 121 9.72 -16.55 -1.73
CA VAL A 121 8.32 -16.25 -2.08
C VAL A 121 8.00 -14.77 -1.90
N ASP A 122 8.35 -14.19 -0.75
CA ASP A 122 8.08 -12.79 -0.46
C ASP A 122 9.28 -11.91 -0.85
N LEU A 123 9.02 -10.71 -1.36
CA LEU A 123 10.07 -9.73 -1.61
C LEU A 123 10.36 -8.95 -0.33
N VAL A 124 11.62 -8.70 -0.07
CA VAL A 124 12.10 -7.88 1.05
C VAL A 124 13.09 -6.85 0.52
N GLY A 125 12.94 -5.62 0.99
CA GLY A 125 13.92 -4.55 0.85
C GLY A 125 14.22 -3.95 2.20
N GLU A 126 15.50 -3.66 2.45
CA GLU A 126 15.96 -3.10 3.71
C GLU A 126 17.05 -2.06 3.49
N THR A 127 17.15 -1.11 4.42
CA THR A 127 18.17 -0.06 4.38
C THR A 127 19.15 -0.18 5.54
N ASP A 128 20.29 0.51 5.42
CA ASP A 128 21.06 0.91 6.58
C ASP A 128 20.21 1.80 7.53
N PRO A 129 20.59 1.93 8.80
CA PRO A 129 19.87 2.79 9.73
C PRO A 129 19.86 4.24 9.25
N LEU A 130 18.67 4.82 9.15
CA LEU A 130 18.43 6.23 8.87
C LEU A 130 18.26 6.99 10.18
N LEU A 131 18.72 8.23 10.22
CA LEU A 131 18.49 9.13 11.34
C LEU A 131 17.19 9.91 11.11
N PHE A 132 16.31 9.88 12.11
CA PHE A 132 15.13 10.71 12.21
C PHE A 132 15.41 11.75 13.29
N ASP A 133 15.26 13.03 12.95
CA ASP A 133 15.46 14.18 13.85
C ASP A 133 14.41 15.28 13.65
N GLY A 134 13.28 14.91 13.02
CA GLY A 134 12.19 15.81 12.64
C GLY A 134 12.36 16.47 11.26
N SER A 135 13.45 16.22 10.54
CA SER A 135 13.58 16.65 9.14
C SER A 135 12.88 15.69 8.16
N THR A 136 12.64 16.16 6.93
CA THR A 136 12.28 15.30 5.80
C THR A 136 13.34 14.22 5.57
N VAL A 137 12.91 13.01 5.25
CA VAL A 137 13.76 11.84 4.97
C VAL A 137 13.53 11.35 3.55
N GLU A 138 14.52 11.54 2.68
CA GLU A 138 14.55 10.94 1.34
C GLU A 138 15.39 9.66 1.39
N VAL A 139 14.75 8.50 1.32
CA VAL A 139 15.44 7.20 1.41
C VAL A 139 16.15 6.88 0.09
N GLY A 140 15.53 7.25 -1.02
CA GLY A 140 15.97 6.85 -2.36
C GLY A 140 15.58 5.40 -2.70
N PRO A 141 16.26 4.79 -3.70
CA PRO A 141 15.94 3.45 -4.17
C PRO A 141 16.30 2.37 -3.16
N VAL A 142 15.38 1.42 -2.94
CA VAL A 142 15.55 0.23 -2.13
C VAL A 142 15.27 -1.00 -2.99
N ASP A 143 16.29 -1.85 -3.17
CA ASP A 143 16.17 -3.08 -3.96
C ASP A 143 15.28 -4.11 -3.24
N MET A 144 14.17 -4.47 -3.88
CA MET A 144 13.25 -5.50 -3.40
C MET A 144 13.58 -6.84 -4.05
N ASN A 145 14.09 -7.77 -3.26
CA ASN A 145 14.53 -9.09 -3.74
C ASN A 145 13.81 -10.21 -2.98
N TYR A 146 13.69 -11.39 -3.58
CA TYR A 146 13.25 -12.57 -2.86
C TYR A 146 14.21 -12.84 -1.71
N ARG A 147 13.67 -12.88 -0.50
CA ARG A 147 14.45 -13.17 0.70
C ARG A 147 14.87 -14.62 0.76
#